data_AF-A0A5S4T5S9-F1
#
_entry.id   AF-A0A5S4T5S9-F1
#
_cell.length_a   1.000
_cell.length_b   1.000
_cell.length_c   1.000
_cell.angle_alpha   90.00
_cell.angle_beta   90.00
_cell.angle_gamma   90.00
#
_symmetry.space_group_name_H-M   'P 1'
#
loop_
_entity.id
_entity.type
_entity.pdbx_description
1 polymer ?
#
loop_
_entity_poly.entity_id
_entity_poly.type
_entity_poly.pdbx_seq_one_letter_code
_entity_poly.pdbx_strand_id
1 'polypeptide(L)' 'MAKRIVNKAERNAERYDAKEIGYQLYEDSLKGKRFDRLMPMIVSDQNIILAYRNICKNNGSKTPGTDG' A
#
# COMPACT_ATOMS: atom_id res chain seq x y z
N MET A 1 -3.94 8.06 -28.43
CA MET A 1 -3.36 7.79 -27.10
C MET A 1 -3.58 6.32 -26.76
N ALA A 2 -2.53 5.51 -26.70
CA ALA A 2 -2.67 4.11 -26.30
C ALA A 2 -3.15 4.02 -24.84
N LYS A 3 -4.12 3.16 -24.54
CA LYS A 3 -4.65 2.99 -23.18
C LYS A 3 -3.58 2.25 -22.36
N ARG A 4 -3.02 2.89 -21.33
CA ARG A 4 -2.03 2.28 -20.43
C ARG A 4 -2.67 1.08 -19.72
N ILE A 5 -2.15 -0.12 -19.94
CA ILE A 5 -2.56 -1.31 -19.21
C ILE A 5 -1.88 -1.27 -17.84
N VAL A 6 -2.66 -0.99 -16.80
CA VAL A 6 -2.22 -1.01 -15.39
C VAL A 6 -2.62 -2.34 -14.75
N ASN A 7 -1.79 -2.86 -13.85
CA ASN A 7 -2.10 -4.10 -13.14
C ASN A 7 -3.13 -3.87 -12.01
N LYS A 8 -3.65 -4.95 -11.40
CA LYS A 8 -4.69 -4.84 -10.35
C LYS A 8 -4.20 -4.12 -9.09
N ALA A 9 -2.92 -4.29 -8.73
CA ALA A 9 -2.35 -3.64 -7.56
C ALA A 9 -2.26 -2.13 -7.75
N GLU A 10 -1.80 -1.68 -8.93
CA GLU A 10 -1.71 -0.26 -9.28
C GLU A 10 -3.10 0.40 -9.29
N ARG A 11 -4.13 -0.26 -9.86
CA ARG A 11 -5.51 0.25 -9.80
C ARG A 11 -6.05 0.37 -8.37
N ASN A 12 -5.72 -0.60 -7.52
CA ASN A 12 -6.13 -0.54 -6.12
C ASN A 12 -5.40 0.58 -5.37
N ALA A 13 -4.12 0.79 -5.64
CA ALA A 13 -3.37 1.91 -5.07
C ALA A 13 -3.95 3.26 -5.48
N GLU A 14 -4.39 3.41 -6.74
CA GLU A 14 -5.12 4.61 -7.20
C GLU A 14 -6.47 4.78 -6.51
N ARG A 15 -7.22 3.69 -6.33
CA ARG A 15 -8.56 3.73 -5.68
C ARG A 15 -8.52 4.15 -4.21
N TYR A 16 -7.40 3.93 -3.53
CA TYR A 16 -7.23 4.20 -2.09
C TYR A 16 -6.15 5.25 -1.82
N ASP A 17 -5.85 6.13 -2.79
CA ASP A 17 -4.91 7.25 -2.69
C ASP A 17 -3.45 6.89 -2.30
N ALA A 18 -3.13 5.60 -2.20
CA ALA A 18 -1.82 5.10 -1.83
C ALA A 18 -0.73 5.44 -2.88
N LYS A 19 -1.14 5.66 -4.14
CA LYS A 19 -0.22 6.05 -5.22
C LYS A 19 0.36 7.44 -5.01
N GLU A 20 -0.50 8.44 -4.78
CA GLU A 20 -0.08 9.82 -4.55
C GLU A 20 0.70 9.98 -3.24
N ILE A 21 0.25 9.31 -2.17
CA ILE A 21 0.99 9.24 -0.90
C ILE A 21 2.39 8.64 -1.13
N GLY A 22 2.47 7.55 -1.90
CA GLY A 22 3.75 6.92 -2.25
C GLY A 22 4.69 7.86 -3.01
N TYR A 23 4.18 8.62 -3.98
CA TYR A 23 4.99 9.61 -4.70
C TYR A 23 5.49 10.74 -3.79
N GLN A 24 4.62 11.27 -2.93
CA GLN A 24 5.02 12.31 -1.98
C GLN A 24 6.11 11.82 -1.02
N LEU A 25 5.97 10.60 -0.49
CA LEU A 25 6.96 10.00 0.40
C LEU A 25 8.29 9.76 -0.34
N TYR A 26 8.23 9.31 -1.60
CA TYR A 26 9.43 9.13 -2.40
C TYR A 26 10.15 10.47 -2.64
N GLU A 27 9.45 11.52 -3.07
CA GLU A 27 10.06 12.85 -3.25
C GLU A 27 10.67 13.40 -1.96
N ASP A 28 9.98 13.20 -0.84
CA ASP A 28 10.45 13.62 0.48
C ASP A 28 11.69 12.84 0.91
N SER A 29 11.80 11.57 0.55
CA SER A 29 12.99 10.76 0.80
C SER A 29 14.20 11.28 0.03
N LEU A 30 14.00 11.71 -1.23
CA LEU A 30 15.08 12.29 -2.05
C LEU A 30 15.58 13.62 -1.49
N LYS A 31 14.73 14.34 -0.75
CA LYS A 31 15.06 15.59 -0.04
C LYS A 31 15.66 15.35 1.35
N GLY A 32 15.89 14.10 1.74
CA GLY A 32 16.45 13.73 3.05
C GLY A 32 15.52 14.03 4.23
N LYS A 33 14.20 14.13 4.00
CA LYS A 33 13.25 14.36 5.09
C LYS A 33 13.21 13.18 6.06
N ARG A 34 13.00 13.48 7.34
CA ARG A 34 12.73 12.48 8.37
C ARG A 34 11.24 12.16 8.41
N PHE A 35 10.91 10.87 8.41
CA PHE A 35 9.53 10.37 8.46
C PHE A 35 9.10 10.05 9.89
N ASP A 36 9.01 11.08 10.74
CA ASP A 36 8.65 10.94 12.16
C ASP A 36 7.14 10.99 12.44
N ARG A 37 6.33 11.37 11.44
CA ARG A 37 4.87 11.53 11.57
C ARG A 37 4.09 10.74 10.53
N LEU A 38 4.40 9.46 10.38
CA LEU A 38 3.69 8.55 9.45
C LEU A 38 2.37 8.01 10.00
N MET A 39 2.17 8.01 11.31
CA MET A 39 0.99 7.41 11.93
C MET A 39 -0.35 7.88 11.34
N PRO A 40 -0.58 9.18 11.08
CA PRO A 40 -1.80 9.64 10.44
C PRO A 40 -2.06 8.99 9.06
N MET A 41 -1.01 8.73 8.27
CA MET A 41 -1.13 8.06 6.98
C MET A 41 -1.38 6.56 7.17
N ILE A 42 -0.66 5.93 8.12
CA ILE A 42 -0.76 4.50 8.42
C ILE A 42 -2.19 4.13 8.87
N VAL A 43 -2.78 4.93 9.75
CA VAL A 43 -4.11 4.68 10.33
C VAL A 43 -5.26 5.31 9.54
N SER A 44 -4.97 5.88 8.37
CA SER A 44 -6.03 6.39 7.50
C SER A 44 -6.97 5.26 7.06
N ASP A 45 -8.27 5.53 6.99
CA ASP A 45 -9.27 4.53 6.58
C ASP A 45 -8.93 3.90 5.23
N GLN A 46 -8.43 4.72 4.29
CA GLN A 46 -8.03 4.29 2.96
C GLN A 46 -6.91 3.24 3.01
N ASN A 47 -5.87 3.51 3.83
CA ASN A 47 -4.76 2.59 4.00
C ASN A 47 -5.18 1.31 4.74
N ILE A 48 -6.04 1.42 5.76
CA ILE A 48 -6.58 0.25 6.50
C ILE A 48 -7.40 -0.65 5.56
N ILE A 49 -8.27 -0.08 4.73
CA ILE A 49 -9.10 -0.85 3.79
C ILE A 49 -8.23 -1.53 2.72
N LEU A 50 -7.22 -0.84 2.20
CA LEU A 50 -6.29 -1.41 1.23
C LEU A 50 -5.47 -2.55 1.86
N ALA A 51 -4.97 -2.36 3.08
CA ALA A 51 -4.23 -3.38 3.82
C ALA A 51 -5.09 -4.62 4.08
N TYR A 52 -6.31 -4.44 4.58
CA TYR A 52 -7.26 -5.53 4.80
C TYR A 52 -7.51 -6.35 3.53
N ARG A 53 -7.78 -5.66 2.40
CA ARG A 53 -7.95 -6.33 1.09
C ARG A 53 -6.74 -7.15 0.68
N ASN A 54 -5.54 -6.63 0.89
CA ASN A 54 -4.31 -7.32 0.53
C ASN A 54 -4.06 -8.54 1.42
N ILE A 55 -4.33 -8.43 2.72
CA ILE A 55 -4.21 -9.54 3.68
C ILE A 55 -5.22 -10.65 3.36
N CYS A 56 -6.49 -10.32 3.14
CA CYS A 56 -7.53 -11.33 2.83
C CYS A 56 -7.27 -12.09 1.52
N LYS A 57 -6.57 -11.47 0.56
CA LYS A 57 -6.18 -12.13 -0.68
C LYS A 57 -4.95 -13.02 -0.50
N ASN A 58 -4.17 -12.81 0.55
CA ASN A 58 -3.01 -13.63 0.81
C ASN A 58 -3.48 -14.99 1.33
N ASN A 59 -3.14 -16.08 0.64
CA ASN A 59 -3.51 -17.44 1.03
C ASN A 59 -2.76 -17.91 2.29
N GLY A 60 -1.91 -17.05 2.86
CA GLY A 60 -1.00 -17.40 3.94
C GLY A 60 0.15 -18.26 3.43
N SER A 61 1.13 -18.47 4.30
CA SER A 61 2.19 -19.45 4.12
C SER A 61 2.08 -20.51 5.20
N LYS A 62 2.65 -21.71 4.95
CA LYS A 62 2.83 -22.69 6.01
C LYS A 62 3.81 -22.09 7.03
N THR A 63 3.33 -21.85 8.24
CA THR A 63 4.12 -21.37 9.35
C THR A 63 4.31 -22.52 10.35
N PRO A 64 5.45 -22.59 11.06
CA PRO A 64 5.62 -23.62 12.09
C PRO A 64 4.48 -23.52 13.12
N GLY A 65 3.76 -24.62 13.36
CA GLY A 65 2.63 -24.67 14.29
C GLY A 65 1.22 -24.73 13.66
N THR A 66 1.11 -24.83 12.33
CA THR A 66 -0.18 -25.14 11.68
C THR A 66 -0.37 -26.64 11.53
N ASP A 67 -1.46 -27.19 12.09
CA ASP A 67 -1.93 -28.55 11.85
C ASP A 67 -2.43 -28.64 10.39
N GLY A 68 -1.56 -29.10 9.50
CA GLY A 68 -1.88 -29.21 8.06
C GLY A 68 -3.00 -30.20 7.76
#